data_AF-A0A2W0CE61-F1
#
_entry.id   AF-A0A2W0CE61-F1
#
_cell.length_a   1.000
_cell.length_b   1.000
_cell.length_c   1.000
_cell.angle_alpha   90.00
_cell.angle_beta   90.00
_cell.angle_gamma   90.00
#
_symmetry.space_group_name_H-M   'P 1'
#
loop_
_entity.id
_entity.type
_entity.pdbx_description
1 polymer ?
#
loop_
_entity_poly.entity_id
_entity_poly.type
_entity_poly.pdbx_seq_one_letter_code
_entity_poly.pdbx_strand_id
1 'polypeptide(L)'
;MKQGKYTVEEINDRVSSFKCTFISYDHQSKKCYYKCNLHLQDTISTDLNEMFRKRRKYLCSKCASEESSKQQRGFKDEIELASLFTKRNMELIENQKYTNNLQPLYYICDHHKENGVQTMTWKSFRKGASCPSCKMKKISSKLRKYKIEEIKELFDSDGATLLSTEFKSVDHHLDYVCSEGHLTKTILGNYLKGHGCWICGVEKRSRENHYLWEYGSSPIYLYLRGSVRQWVLDSLSKYDFKCSISGKSEDLHVHHAIINFSTLAKRIISKYNLSWKESIGNIDSLLLKDMGNELLEDHYRYGLGIPLHQKIHNEFHSRYGRTNNTIEQFKEFEETYMVKENKNKE
;
A
#
# COMPACT_ATOMS: atom_id res chain seq x y z
N MET A 1 23.47 70.64 27.65
CA MET A 1 24.29 69.75 28.51
C MET A 1 24.33 68.37 27.88
N LYS A 2 25.49 67.93 27.34
CA LYS A 2 25.66 66.56 26.82
C LYS A 2 25.84 65.59 28.00
N GLN A 3 24.75 65.08 28.54
CA GLN A 3 24.78 63.92 29.44
C GLN A 3 24.51 62.65 28.62
N GLY A 4 25.44 62.25 27.75
CA GLY A 4 25.33 61.00 27.00
C GLY A 4 25.84 61.08 25.56
N LYS A 5 25.97 59.91 24.93
CA LYS A 5 26.48 59.73 23.56
C LYS A 5 25.53 60.24 22.48
N TYR A 6 24.23 60.33 22.77
CA TYR A 6 23.17 60.77 21.84
C TYR A 6 22.27 61.80 22.51
N THR A 7 21.72 62.76 21.75
CA THR A 7 20.74 63.75 22.23
C THR A 7 19.32 63.16 22.28
N VAL A 8 18.42 63.76 23.05
CA VAL A 8 17.02 63.30 23.12
C VAL A 8 16.34 63.35 21.75
N GLU A 9 16.66 64.36 20.94
CA GLU A 9 16.18 64.51 19.56
C GLU A 9 16.65 63.35 18.67
N GLU A 10 17.95 63.01 18.71
CA GLU A 10 18.51 61.87 17.96
C GLU A 10 17.84 60.54 18.36
N ILE A 11 17.53 60.37 19.64
CA ILE A 11 16.82 59.19 20.15
C ILE A 11 15.39 59.15 19.62
N ASN A 12 14.67 60.27 19.67
CA ASN A 12 13.30 60.38 19.17
C ASN A 12 13.20 60.10 17.67
N ASP A 13 14.08 60.69 16.87
CA ASP A 13 14.12 60.46 15.42
C ASP A 13 14.39 59.00 15.10
N ARG A 14 15.31 58.39 15.84
CA ARG A 14 15.61 56.96 15.68
C ARG A 14 14.41 56.09 16.00
N VAL A 15 13.70 56.34 17.10
CA VAL A 15 12.47 55.60 17.47
C VAL A 15 11.37 55.81 16.41
N SER A 16 11.21 57.04 15.91
CA SER A 16 10.22 57.41 14.89
C SER A 16 10.47 56.70 13.56
N SER A 17 11.73 56.48 13.18
CA SER A 17 12.09 55.71 11.97
C SER A 17 11.56 54.26 11.99
N PHE A 18 11.25 53.72 13.17
CA PHE A 18 10.65 52.39 13.36
C PHE A 18 9.11 52.42 13.46
N LYS A 19 8.46 53.54 13.11
CA LYS A 19 7.01 53.75 13.30
C LYS A 19 6.59 53.54 14.76
N CYS A 20 7.41 54.03 15.67
CA CYS A 20 7.17 54.02 17.11
C CYS A 20 7.21 55.45 17.65
N THR A 21 6.58 55.67 18.80
CA THR A 21 6.54 56.97 19.48
C THR A 21 7.45 56.92 20.72
N PHE A 22 8.41 57.82 20.80
CA PHE A 22 9.30 57.95 21.97
C PHE A 22 8.53 58.44 23.19
N ILE A 23 8.89 57.95 24.38
CA ILE A 23 8.30 58.38 25.65
C ILE A 23 9.36 59.03 26.54
N SER A 24 10.41 58.30 26.89
CA SER A 24 11.43 58.77 27.83
C SER A 24 12.73 57.98 27.69
N TYR A 25 13.81 58.51 28.25
CA TYR A 25 15.10 57.85 28.33
C TYR A 25 15.63 57.93 29.77
N ASP A 26 16.01 56.78 30.32
CA ASP A 26 16.65 56.68 31.62
C ASP A 26 18.17 56.57 31.45
N HIS A 27 18.88 57.61 31.89
CA HIS A 27 20.33 57.70 31.80
C HIS A 27 21.07 56.68 32.68
N GLN A 28 20.49 56.27 33.82
CA GLN A 28 21.13 55.32 34.74
C GLN A 28 21.07 53.90 34.17
N SER A 29 19.88 53.46 33.75
CA SER A 29 19.70 52.12 33.17
C SER A 29 20.03 52.04 31.67
N LYS A 30 20.27 53.19 31.02
CA LYS A 30 20.49 53.33 29.57
C LYS A 30 19.32 52.81 28.72
N LYS A 31 18.11 52.80 29.27
CA LYS A 31 16.91 52.32 28.60
C LYS A 31 16.11 53.45 27.96
N CYS A 32 15.75 53.25 26.70
CA CYS A 32 14.81 54.08 25.96
C CYS A 32 13.41 53.44 26.01
N TYR A 33 12.41 54.22 26.41
CA TYR A 33 11.01 53.81 26.50
C TYR A 33 10.20 54.39 25.33
N TYR A 34 9.37 53.57 24.70
CA TYR A 34 8.60 53.92 23.50
C TYR A 34 7.30 53.10 23.38
N LYS A 35 6.36 53.56 22.55
CA LYS A 35 5.15 52.81 22.15
C LYS A 35 5.19 52.47 20.67
N CYS A 36 4.69 51.29 20.30
CA CYS A 36 4.52 50.93 18.90
C CYS A 36 3.22 51.52 18.35
N ASN A 37 3.26 52.16 17.18
CA ASN A 37 2.07 52.80 16.62
C ASN A 37 1.09 51.80 15.99
N LEU A 38 1.55 50.59 15.65
CA LEU A 38 0.75 49.52 15.03
C LEU A 38 0.14 48.56 16.05
N HIS A 39 0.78 48.43 17.20
CA HIS A 39 0.36 47.54 18.26
C HIS A 39 0.28 48.38 19.53
N LEU A 40 -0.95 48.79 19.91
CA LEU A 40 -1.32 49.61 21.08
C LEU A 40 -0.92 48.92 22.41
N GLN A 41 0.35 48.64 22.60
CA GLN A 41 0.92 47.96 23.75
C GLN A 41 1.27 48.94 24.86
N ASP A 42 1.49 48.38 26.05
CA ASP A 42 2.19 49.04 27.15
C ASP A 42 3.53 49.60 26.69
N THR A 43 4.04 50.56 27.46
CA THR A 43 5.35 51.17 27.25
C THR A 43 6.45 50.10 27.17
N ILE A 44 7.12 50.01 26.02
CA ILE A 44 8.20 49.06 25.74
C ILE A 44 9.54 49.73 26.03
N SER A 45 10.54 48.98 26.50
CA SER A 45 11.91 49.49 26.71
C SER A 45 12.94 48.77 25.84
N THR A 46 14.01 49.47 25.45
CA THR A 46 15.17 48.89 24.78
C THR A 46 16.46 49.57 25.24
N ASP A 47 17.59 48.85 25.23
CA ASP A 47 18.88 49.48 25.49
C ASP A 47 19.24 50.46 24.36
N LEU A 48 19.63 51.67 24.74
CA LEU A 48 19.88 52.73 23.79
C LEU A 48 21.06 52.42 22.86
N ASN A 49 22.14 51.83 23.38
CA ASN A 49 23.30 51.53 22.55
C ASN A 49 23.01 50.38 21.58
N GLU A 50 22.22 49.38 21.99
CA GLU A 50 21.77 48.31 21.10
C GLU A 50 20.91 48.84 19.95
N MET A 51 19.99 49.77 20.23
CA MET A 51 19.09 50.36 19.23
C MET A 51 19.86 51.05 18.09
N PHE A 52 20.96 51.72 18.41
CA PHE A 52 21.80 52.40 17.42
C PHE A 52 22.83 51.47 16.76
N ARG A 53 23.32 50.43 17.46
CA ARG A 53 24.33 49.50 16.90
C ARG A 53 23.74 48.43 15.99
N LYS A 54 22.58 47.84 16.34
CA LYS A 54 22.03 46.70 15.59
C LYS A 54 21.22 47.20 14.40
N ARG A 55 21.50 46.66 13.20
CA ARG A 55 20.64 46.83 12.01
C ARG A 55 19.36 46.00 12.17
N ARG A 56 18.45 46.46 13.03
CA ARG A 56 17.10 45.89 13.17
C ARG A 56 16.14 46.66 12.24
N LYS A 57 15.14 45.97 11.68
CA LYS A 57 14.07 46.58 10.86
C LYS A 57 12.88 47.07 11.69
N TYR A 58 12.69 46.48 12.87
CA TYR A 58 11.60 46.80 13.80
C TYR A 58 12.13 46.85 15.24
N LEU A 59 11.60 47.76 16.05
CA LEU A 59 11.79 47.77 17.50
C LEU A 59 10.78 46.87 18.22
N CYS A 60 9.52 46.89 17.76
CA CYS A 60 8.47 46.05 18.32
C CYS A 60 8.68 44.57 17.97
N SER A 61 8.70 43.71 18.99
CA SER A 61 8.82 42.26 18.83
C SER A 61 7.65 41.64 18.07
N LYS A 62 6.42 42.18 18.23
CA LYS A 62 5.25 41.72 17.46
C LYS A 62 5.40 42.05 15.97
N CYS A 63 5.80 43.27 15.61
CA CYS A 63 6.12 43.62 14.22
C CYS A 63 7.19 42.69 13.61
N ALA A 64 8.27 42.41 14.36
CA ALA A 64 9.32 41.50 13.91
C ALA A 64 8.82 40.06 13.74
N SER A 65 7.99 39.58 14.66
CA SER A 65 7.38 38.24 14.63
C SER A 65 6.38 38.08 13.48
N GLU A 66 5.56 39.11 13.20
CA GLU A 66 4.65 39.14 12.06
C GLU A 66 5.39 39.07 10.73
N GLU A 67 6.49 39.81 10.59
CA GLU A 67 7.33 39.76 9.39
C GLU A 67 8.00 38.38 9.21
N SER A 68 8.59 37.84 10.28
CA SER A 68 9.18 36.50 10.27
C SER A 68 8.14 35.43 9.94
N SER A 69 6.92 35.55 10.49
CA SER A 69 5.80 34.66 10.20
C SER A 69 5.36 34.73 8.75
N LYS A 70 5.32 35.92 8.14
CA LYS A 70 5.02 36.08 6.71
C LYS A 70 6.08 35.42 5.83
N GLN A 71 7.36 35.58 6.17
CA GLN A 71 8.48 34.97 5.46
C GLN A 71 8.47 33.44 5.59
N GLN A 72 8.29 32.89 6.80
CA GLN A 72 8.23 31.44 7.03
C GLN A 72 7.02 30.77 6.36
N ARG A 73 5.87 31.47 6.27
CA ARG A 73 4.68 30.97 5.57
C ARG A 73 4.79 31.02 4.04
N GLY A 74 5.87 31.60 3.51
CA GLY A 74 6.08 31.76 2.07
C GLY A 74 4.93 32.55 1.45
N PHE A 75 4.60 33.70 2.04
CA PHE A 75 3.59 34.60 1.50
C PHE A 75 3.98 35.03 0.08
N LYS A 76 3.09 34.77 -0.87
CA LYS A 76 3.23 35.12 -2.28
C LYS A 76 2.16 36.15 -2.58
N ASP A 77 2.49 37.22 -3.28
CA ASP A 77 1.48 38.15 -3.76
C ASP A 77 0.59 37.46 -4.82
N GLU A 78 -0.57 38.06 -5.09
CA GLU A 78 -1.60 37.50 -5.97
C GLU A 78 -1.09 37.31 -7.41
N ILE A 79 -0.24 38.22 -7.88
CA ILE A 79 0.37 38.19 -9.22
C ILE A 79 1.31 36.97 -9.33
N GLU A 80 2.16 36.75 -8.34
CA GLU A 80 3.08 35.63 -8.35
C GLU A 80 2.32 34.30 -8.26
N LEU A 81 1.28 34.20 -7.41
CA LEU A 81 0.42 33.02 -7.33
C LEU A 81 -0.24 32.69 -8.67
N ALA A 82 -0.86 33.68 -9.32
CA ALA A 82 -1.50 33.51 -10.62
C ALA A 82 -0.50 32.97 -11.66
N SER A 83 0.70 33.58 -11.75
CA SER A 83 1.74 33.14 -12.69
C SER A 83 2.17 31.67 -12.50
N LEU A 84 2.18 31.19 -11.24
CA LEU A 84 2.57 29.83 -10.92
C LEU A 84 1.48 28.82 -11.31
N PHE A 85 0.21 29.17 -11.10
CA PHE A 85 -0.92 28.36 -11.58
C PHE A 85 -0.92 28.25 -13.11
N THR A 86 -0.72 29.36 -13.82
CA THR A 86 -0.67 29.39 -15.29
C THR A 86 0.42 28.47 -15.84
N LYS A 87 1.60 28.41 -15.21
CA LYS A 87 2.69 27.48 -15.58
C LYS A 87 2.28 26.00 -15.53
N ARG A 88 1.17 25.67 -14.86
CA ARG A 88 0.64 24.29 -14.74
C ARG A 88 -0.68 24.10 -15.49
N ASN A 89 -1.03 25.00 -16.41
CA ASN A 89 -2.30 24.99 -17.14
C ASN A 89 -3.50 25.01 -16.19
N MET A 90 -3.43 25.94 -15.24
CA MET A 90 -4.49 26.24 -14.28
C MET A 90 -4.65 27.75 -14.20
N GLU A 91 -5.89 28.20 -14.19
CA GLU A 91 -6.26 29.60 -14.05
C GLU A 91 -6.77 29.83 -12.62
N LEU A 92 -6.08 30.68 -11.85
CA LEU A 92 -6.52 31.04 -10.50
C LEU A 92 -7.68 32.03 -10.60
N ILE A 93 -8.74 31.83 -9.82
CA ILE A 93 -9.87 32.77 -9.80
C ILE A 93 -9.44 34.06 -9.06
N GLU A 94 -9.73 35.20 -9.67
CA GLU A 94 -9.36 36.53 -9.17
C GLU A 94 -9.96 36.87 -7.79
N ASN A 95 -9.36 37.85 -7.10
CA ASN A 95 -9.83 38.44 -5.84
C ASN A 95 -9.78 37.49 -4.64
N GLN A 96 -8.91 36.49 -4.66
CA GLN A 96 -8.71 35.59 -3.53
C GLN A 96 -7.63 36.12 -2.60
N LYS A 97 -8.06 36.69 -1.46
CA LYS A 97 -7.14 37.10 -0.39
C LYS A 97 -6.40 35.89 0.17
N TYR A 98 -5.18 35.64 -0.28
CA TYR A 98 -4.31 34.57 0.23
C TYR A 98 -3.74 34.96 1.60
N THR A 99 -4.03 34.19 2.64
CA THR A 99 -3.57 34.48 4.02
C THR A 99 -2.52 33.49 4.51
N ASN A 100 -2.62 32.22 4.10
CA ASN A 100 -1.74 31.15 4.56
C ASN A 100 -1.76 29.94 3.61
N ASN A 101 -0.79 29.04 3.77
CA ASN A 101 -0.56 27.91 2.86
C ASN A 101 -1.55 26.73 2.98
N LEU A 102 -2.43 26.75 3.99
CA LEU A 102 -3.52 25.79 4.18
C LEU A 102 -4.84 26.33 3.65
N GLN A 103 -4.92 27.62 3.31
CA GLN A 103 -6.11 28.20 2.71
C GLN A 103 -6.41 27.52 1.36
N PRO A 104 -7.68 27.17 1.11
CA PRO A 104 -8.10 26.71 -0.21
C PRO A 104 -7.98 27.83 -1.24
N LEU A 105 -7.29 27.55 -2.34
CA LEU A 105 -7.22 28.39 -3.53
C LEU A 105 -8.17 27.80 -4.57
N TYR A 106 -8.99 28.63 -5.19
CA TYR A 106 -9.92 28.16 -6.23
C TYR A 106 -9.38 28.49 -7.62
N TYR A 107 -9.45 27.51 -8.50
CA TYR A 107 -8.87 27.57 -9.83
C TYR A 107 -9.72 26.78 -10.83
N ILE A 108 -9.53 27.05 -12.12
CA ILE A 108 -10.05 26.26 -13.23
C ILE A 108 -8.86 25.56 -13.89
N CYS A 109 -9.02 24.30 -14.28
CA CYS A 109 -7.97 23.57 -15.01
C CYS A 109 -8.22 23.69 -16.51
N ASP A 110 -7.21 24.12 -17.27
CA ASP A 110 -7.36 24.34 -18.71
C ASP A 110 -7.63 23.06 -19.49
N HIS A 111 -7.14 21.92 -18.97
CA HIS A 111 -7.36 20.59 -19.54
C HIS A 111 -8.75 20.01 -19.27
N HIS A 112 -9.45 20.54 -18.27
CA HIS A 112 -10.70 19.97 -17.75
C HIS A 112 -11.65 21.10 -17.31
N LYS A 113 -12.00 21.97 -18.27
CA LYS A 113 -12.87 23.15 -18.02
C LYS A 113 -14.28 22.72 -17.60
N GLU A 114 -14.73 21.57 -18.05
CA GLU A 114 -16.02 20.95 -17.71
C GLU A 114 -16.20 20.66 -16.22
N ASN A 115 -15.09 20.48 -15.48
CA ASN A 115 -15.14 20.31 -14.03
C ASN A 115 -15.42 21.61 -13.28
N GLY A 116 -15.44 22.76 -13.98
CA GLY A 116 -15.63 24.07 -13.40
C GLY A 116 -14.58 24.43 -12.35
N VAL A 117 -15.05 25.14 -11.33
CA VAL A 117 -14.22 25.65 -10.23
C VAL A 117 -13.79 24.51 -9.30
N GLN A 118 -12.49 24.36 -9.16
CA GLN A 118 -11.84 23.37 -8.32
C GLN A 118 -11.04 24.06 -7.21
N THR A 119 -10.64 23.31 -6.20
CA THR A 119 -9.87 23.85 -5.07
C THR A 119 -8.65 23.02 -4.73
N MET A 120 -7.57 23.68 -4.29
CA MET A 120 -6.41 23.04 -3.67
C MET A 120 -5.69 24.01 -2.74
N THR A 121 -4.90 23.49 -1.80
CA THR A 121 -4.08 24.33 -0.93
C THR A 121 -2.73 24.64 -1.57
N TRP A 122 -2.13 25.79 -1.23
CA TRP A 122 -0.76 26.13 -1.67
C TRP A 122 0.27 25.06 -1.26
N LYS A 123 0.12 24.50 -0.05
CA LYS A 123 0.94 23.37 0.43
C LYS A 123 0.88 22.18 -0.53
N SER A 124 -0.30 21.84 -1.05
CA SER A 124 -0.49 20.73 -2.00
C SER A 124 0.03 21.07 -3.38
N PHE A 125 -0.26 22.29 -3.87
CA PHE A 125 0.25 22.80 -5.14
C PHE A 125 1.79 22.74 -5.18
N ARG A 126 2.47 23.20 -4.12
CA ARG A 126 3.95 23.12 -4.03
C ARG A 126 4.50 21.69 -4.08
N LYS A 127 3.75 20.71 -3.56
CA LYS A 127 4.11 19.28 -3.65
C LYS A 127 3.83 18.68 -5.03
N GLY A 128 3.37 19.47 -6.01
CA GLY A 128 3.09 19.02 -7.36
C GLY A 128 1.68 18.43 -7.55
N ALA A 129 0.73 18.79 -6.68
CA ALA A 129 -0.67 18.43 -6.89
C ALA A 129 -1.18 18.97 -8.24
N SER A 130 -1.95 18.14 -8.94
CA SER A 130 -2.69 18.51 -10.15
C SER A 130 -4.19 18.43 -9.88
N CYS A 131 -5.01 18.92 -10.82
CA CYS A 131 -6.45 18.72 -10.73
C CYS A 131 -6.81 17.22 -10.70
N PRO A 132 -7.96 16.83 -10.11
CA PRO A 132 -8.38 15.44 -9.98
C PRO A 132 -8.36 14.66 -11.30
N SER A 133 -8.86 15.25 -12.40
CA SER A 133 -8.87 14.57 -13.72
C SER A 133 -7.46 14.40 -14.30
N CYS A 134 -6.58 15.40 -14.21
CA CYS A 134 -5.17 15.26 -14.59
C CYS A 134 -4.45 14.20 -13.73
N LYS A 135 -4.74 14.17 -12.42
CA LYS A 135 -4.19 13.16 -11.51
C LYS A 135 -4.66 11.78 -11.93
N MET A 136 -5.95 11.62 -12.24
CA MET A 136 -6.53 10.35 -12.67
C MET A 136 -5.93 9.88 -13.99
N LYS A 137 -5.78 10.76 -14.99
CA LYS A 137 -5.11 10.43 -16.25
C LYS A 137 -3.67 9.94 -16.03
N LYS A 138 -2.89 10.61 -15.17
CA LYS A 138 -1.52 10.19 -14.80
C LYS A 138 -1.49 8.86 -14.06
N ILE A 139 -2.47 8.59 -13.21
CA ILE A 139 -2.60 7.29 -12.52
C ILE A 139 -2.95 6.22 -13.55
N SER A 140 -3.97 6.46 -14.38
CA SER A 140 -4.41 5.53 -15.42
C SER A 140 -3.30 5.19 -16.41
N SER A 141 -2.49 6.16 -16.85
CA SER A 141 -1.36 5.89 -17.74
C SER A 141 -0.25 5.06 -17.07
N LYS A 142 0.00 5.25 -15.78
CA LYS A 142 0.90 4.38 -15.00
C LYS A 142 0.32 2.98 -14.79
N LEU A 143 -0.99 2.88 -14.59
CA LEU A 143 -1.69 1.60 -14.40
C LEU A 143 -1.76 0.78 -15.69
N ARG A 144 -1.89 1.42 -16.86
CA ARG A 144 -1.86 0.77 -18.19
C ARG A 144 -0.46 0.45 -18.71
N LYS A 145 0.59 0.59 -17.87
CA LYS A 145 1.98 0.36 -18.30
C LYS A 145 2.20 -1.08 -18.78
N TYR A 146 1.51 -2.05 -18.19
CA TYR A 146 1.69 -3.47 -18.49
C TYR A 146 0.43 -4.05 -19.10
N LYS A 147 0.59 -4.76 -20.22
CA LYS A 147 -0.45 -5.60 -20.80
C LYS A 147 -0.40 -6.99 -20.15
N ILE A 148 -1.53 -7.69 -20.13
CA ILE A 148 -1.60 -9.02 -19.52
C ILE A 148 -0.67 -10.01 -20.22
N GLU A 149 -0.45 -9.85 -21.52
CA GLU A 149 0.45 -10.69 -22.32
C GLU A 149 1.91 -10.53 -21.87
N GLU A 150 2.36 -9.29 -21.65
CA GLU A 150 3.72 -8.99 -21.15
C GLU A 150 3.92 -9.55 -19.74
N ILE A 151 2.88 -9.52 -18.91
CA ILE A 151 2.91 -10.11 -17.57
C ILE A 151 3.01 -11.64 -17.69
N LYS A 152 2.27 -12.25 -18.61
CA LYS A 152 2.34 -13.71 -18.82
C LYS A 152 3.75 -14.16 -19.22
N GLU A 153 4.37 -13.48 -20.19
CA GLU A 153 5.75 -13.75 -20.61
C GLU A 153 6.75 -13.62 -19.44
N LEU A 154 6.55 -12.62 -18.58
CA LEU A 154 7.37 -12.44 -17.38
C LEU A 154 7.30 -13.66 -16.45
N PHE A 155 6.10 -14.14 -16.13
CA PHE A 155 5.95 -15.33 -15.28
C PHE A 155 6.53 -16.58 -15.95
N ASP A 156 6.26 -16.78 -17.25
CA ASP A 156 6.75 -17.93 -18.00
C ASP A 156 8.29 -17.97 -18.05
N SER A 157 8.94 -16.79 -18.14
CA SER A 157 10.40 -16.66 -18.12
C SER A 157 11.05 -17.07 -16.80
N ASP A 158 10.31 -16.92 -15.69
CA ASP A 158 10.71 -17.33 -14.34
C ASP A 158 10.30 -18.80 -14.02
N GLY A 159 9.78 -19.53 -15.01
CA GLY A 159 9.29 -20.91 -14.84
C GLY A 159 7.98 -21.00 -14.04
N ALA A 160 7.23 -19.89 -13.95
CA ALA A 160 5.94 -19.81 -13.30
C ALA A 160 4.81 -19.70 -14.34
N THR A 161 3.61 -20.16 -14.02
CA THR A 161 2.44 -20.08 -14.91
C THR A 161 1.42 -19.11 -14.36
N LEU A 162 1.18 -18.00 -15.07
CA LEU A 162 0.13 -17.04 -14.72
C LEU A 162 -1.26 -17.62 -15.01
N LEU A 163 -2.14 -17.56 -14.01
CA LEU A 163 -3.51 -18.05 -14.13
C LEU A 163 -4.54 -16.93 -14.31
N SER A 164 -4.29 -15.74 -13.77
CA SER A 164 -5.17 -14.60 -13.99
C SER A 164 -5.26 -14.21 -15.46
N THR A 165 -6.48 -14.08 -15.98
CA THR A 165 -6.76 -13.70 -17.37
C THR A 165 -6.88 -12.19 -17.59
N GLU A 166 -7.02 -11.42 -16.51
CA GLU A 166 -7.16 -9.98 -16.55
C GLU A 166 -6.16 -9.30 -15.61
N PHE A 167 -5.60 -8.18 -16.07
CA PHE A 167 -4.77 -7.30 -15.25
C PHE A 167 -5.47 -5.96 -15.04
N LYS A 168 -5.85 -5.68 -13.80
CA LYS A 168 -6.56 -4.45 -13.43
C LYS A 168 -5.61 -3.34 -12.99
N SER A 169 -4.62 -3.68 -12.17
CA SER A 169 -3.65 -2.74 -11.62
C SER A 169 -2.46 -3.48 -11.01
N VAL A 170 -1.34 -2.75 -10.80
CA VAL A 170 -0.10 -3.27 -10.19
C VAL A 170 -0.28 -3.78 -8.75
N ASP A 171 -1.34 -3.33 -8.07
CA ASP A 171 -1.69 -3.70 -6.70
C ASP A 171 -2.83 -4.75 -6.66
N HIS A 172 -3.34 -5.18 -7.82
CA HIS A 172 -4.31 -6.27 -7.90
C HIS A 172 -3.60 -7.62 -7.77
N HIS A 173 -4.25 -8.57 -7.11
CA HIS A 173 -3.72 -9.92 -6.97
C HIS A 173 -3.83 -10.67 -8.29
N LEU A 174 -2.76 -11.38 -8.62
CA LEU A 174 -2.62 -12.29 -9.74
C LEU A 174 -2.45 -13.70 -9.18
N ASP A 175 -3.34 -14.60 -9.59
CA ASP A 175 -3.23 -16.03 -9.33
C ASP A 175 -2.17 -16.62 -10.27
N TYR A 176 -1.26 -17.43 -9.72
CA TYR A 176 -0.22 -18.09 -10.51
C TYR A 176 0.26 -19.38 -9.81
N VAL A 177 0.93 -20.22 -10.58
CA VAL A 177 1.64 -21.41 -10.11
C VAL A 177 3.13 -21.15 -10.21
N CYS A 178 3.87 -21.24 -9.11
CA CYS A 178 5.33 -21.06 -9.15
C CYS A 178 6.03 -22.30 -9.73
N SER A 179 7.33 -22.17 -10.00
CA SER A 179 8.18 -23.27 -10.50
C SER A 179 8.22 -24.51 -9.59
N GLU A 180 8.07 -24.32 -8.28
CA GLU A 180 7.98 -25.41 -7.28
C GLU A 180 6.54 -25.97 -7.14
N GLY A 181 5.62 -25.48 -7.96
CA GLY A 181 4.27 -25.99 -8.06
C GLY A 181 3.28 -25.45 -7.04
N HIS A 182 3.59 -24.37 -6.33
CA HIS A 182 2.66 -23.78 -5.40
C HIS A 182 1.65 -22.91 -6.12
N LEU A 183 0.36 -23.26 -5.97
CA LEU A 183 -0.76 -22.41 -6.36
C LEU A 183 -0.89 -21.26 -5.35
N THR A 184 -0.60 -20.04 -5.77
CA THR A 184 -0.54 -18.87 -4.88
C THR A 184 -0.92 -17.58 -5.59
N LYS A 185 -0.90 -16.47 -4.84
CA LYS A 185 -1.26 -15.14 -5.33
C LYS A 185 -0.10 -14.17 -5.10
N THR A 186 0.10 -13.23 -6.01
CA THR A 186 1.04 -12.10 -5.82
C THR A 186 0.47 -10.83 -6.43
N ILE A 187 1.08 -9.68 -6.15
CA ILE A 187 0.82 -8.44 -6.89
C ILE A 187 1.99 -8.17 -7.83
N LEU A 188 1.73 -7.63 -9.01
CA LEU A 188 2.79 -7.40 -10.02
C LEU A 188 3.91 -6.51 -9.48
N GLY A 189 3.58 -5.50 -8.67
CA GLY A 189 4.57 -4.62 -8.05
C GLY A 189 5.56 -5.32 -7.11
N ASN A 190 5.16 -6.43 -6.49
CA ASN A 190 6.06 -7.24 -5.66
C ASN A 190 6.87 -8.21 -6.52
N TYR A 191 6.24 -8.83 -7.51
CA TYR A 191 6.91 -9.75 -8.43
C TYR A 191 8.07 -9.07 -9.16
N LEU A 192 7.85 -7.86 -9.70
CA LEU A 192 8.88 -7.05 -10.37
C LEU A 192 10.06 -6.65 -9.45
N LYS A 193 9.89 -6.67 -8.13
CA LYS A 193 10.97 -6.42 -7.16
C LYS A 193 11.74 -7.70 -6.81
N GLY A 194 11.42 -8.82 -7.43
CA GLY A 194 12.01 -10.13 -7.13
C GLY A 194 11.40 -10.83 -5.92
N HIS A 195 10.23 -10.40 -5.44
CA HIS A 195 9.50 -11.21 -4.46
C HIS A 195 8.89 -12.42 -5.17
N GLY A 196 9.53 -13.57 -5.02
CA GLY A 196 9.03 -14.85 -5.53
C GLY A 196 7.84 -15.39 -4.73
N CYS A 197 7.60 -16.70 -4.87
CA CYS A 197 6.51 -17.38 -4.17
C CYS A 197 6.65 -17.28 -2.65
N TRP A 198 5.60 -16.77 -2.00
CA TRP A 198 5.54 -16.66 -0.54
C TRP A 198 5.68 -18.03 0.13
N ILE A 199 5.10 -19.08 -0.46
CA ILE A 199 5.19 -20.44 0.07
C ILE A 199 6.63 -20.93 0.02
N CYS A 200 7.33 -20.81 -1.13
CA CYS A 200 8.77 -21.08 -1.21
C CYS A 200 9.57 -20.26 -0.17
N GLY A 201 9.24 -18.98 0.00
CA GLY A 201 9.91 -18.10 0.96
C GLY A 201 9.67 -18.48 2.42
N VAL A 202 8.50 -19.05 2.74
CA VAL A 202 8.20 -19.63 4.05
C VAL A 202 8.99 -20.93 4.22
N GLU A 203 9.00 -21.82 3.24
CA GLU A 203 9.73 -23.09 3.31
C GLU A 203 11.23 -22.90 3.53
N LYS A 204 11.85 -21.94 2.84
CA LYS A 204 13.26 -21.56 3.04
C LYS A 204 13.58 -21.09 4.46
N ARG A 205 12.58 -20.59 5.20
CA ARG A 205 12.72 -20.09 6.58
C ARG A 205 12.09 -21.02 7.63
N SER A 206 11.59 -22.17 7.19
CA SER A 206 10.90 -23.15 8.04
C SER A 206 11.84 -24.30 8.41
N ARG A 207 11.36 -25.20 9.28
CA ARG A 207 12.12 -26.38 9.76
C ARG A 207 13.43 -25.95 10.40
N GLU A 208 14.53 -26.65 10.14
CA GLU A 208 15.87 -26.34 10.66
C GLU A 208 16.34 -24.89 10.42
N ASN A 209 15.77 -24.21 9.41
CA ASN A 209 16.09 -22.80 9.12
C ASN A 209 15.32 -21.80 10.01
N HIS A 210 14.35 -22.25 10.81
CA HIS A 210 13.57 -21.40 11.70
C HIS A 210 14.31 -21.17 13.03
N TYR A 211 14.43 -19.92 13.48
CA TYR A 211 15.19 -19.59 14.70
C TYR A 211 14.60 -20.18 16.00
N LEU A 212 13.30 -20.53 16.01
CA LEU A 212 12.63 -21.26 17.10
C LEU A 212 12.46 -22.75 16.78
N TRP A 213 13.29 -23.33 15.91
CA TRP A 213 13.15 -24.74 15.57
C TRP A 213 13.48 -25.62 16.78
N GLU A 214 12.45 -26.16 17.42
CA GLU A 214 12.56 -27.16 18.48
C GLU A 214 12.38 -28.55 17.87
N TYR A 215 13.45 -29.09 17.28
CA TYR A 215 13.56 -30.50 16.90
C TYR A 215 12.34 -31.07 16.16
N GLY A 216 11.79 -30.36 15.18
CA GLY A 216 10.71 -30.89 14.34
C GLY A 216 9.35 -31.05 15.03
N SER A 217 8.97 -30.17 15.96
CA SER A 217 7.66 -30.14 16.64
C SER A 217 6.40 -30.09 15.73
N SER A 218 6.57 -29.98 14.41
CA SER A 218 5.46 -29.98 13.45
C SER A 218 4.78 -31.36 13.40
N PRO A 219 3.44 -31.42 13.43
CA PRO A 219 2.69 -32.65 13.23
C PRO A 219 2.92 -33.29 11.86
N ILE A 220 3.03 -34.62 11.82
CA ILE A 220 3.27 -35.42 10.60
C ILE A 220 2.27 -35.13 9.47
N TYR A 221 0.98 -34.91 9.77
CA TYR A 221 -0.02 -34.66 8.73
C TYR A 221 0.25 -33.39 7.91
N LEU A 222 0.95 -32.40 8.47
CA LEU A 222 1.36 -31.19 7.75
C LEU A 222 2.49 -31.48 6.75
N TYR A 223 3.44 -32.33 7.14
CA TYR A 223 4.49 -32.81 6.24
C TYR A 223 3.89 -33.59 5.06
N LEU A 224 2.99 -34.53 5.37
CA LEU A 224 2.32 -35.35 4.35
C LEU A 224 1.50 -34.51 3.36
N ARG A 225 0.86 -33.43 3.82
CA ARG A 225 0.15 -32.49 2.95
C ARG A 225 1.08 -31.79 1.94
N GLY A 226 2.33 -31.53 2.33
CA GLY A 226 3.34 -30.98 1.42
C GLY A 226 3.86 -31.97 0.38
N SER A 227 3.71 -33.28 0.63
CA SER A 227 4.26 -34.36 -0.21
C SER A 227 3.43 -34.60 -1.48
N VAL A 228 2.18 -34.13 -1.53
CA VAL A 228 1.25 -34.36 -2.64
C VAL A 228 1.18 -33.21 -3.65
N ARG A 229 2.15 -32.28 -3.61
CA ARG A 229 2.15 -31.09 -4.48
C ARG A 229 2.26 -31.43 -5.95
N GLN A 230 3.07 -32.42 -6.30
CA GLN A 230 3.19 -32.86 -7.70
C GLN A 230 1.83 -33.34 -8.23
N TRP A 231 1.10 -34.13 -7.44
CA TRP A 231 -0.25 -34.57 -7.82
C TRP A 231 -1.22 -33.40 -8.00
N VAL A 232 -1.13 -32.35 -7.17
CA VAL A 232 -1.93 -31.12 -7.35
C VAL A 232 -1.60 -30.45 -8.69
N LEU A 233 -0.31 -30.34 -9.04
CA LEU A 233 0.10 -29.77 -10.32
C LEU A 233 -0.36 -30.57 -11.51
N ASP A 234 -0.15 -31.89 -11.49
CA ASP A 234 -0.57 -32.77 -12.58
C ASP A 234 -2.09 -32.72 -12.75
N SER A 235 -2.83 -32.60 -11.64
CA SER A 235 -4.28 -32.40 -11.65
C SER A 235 -4.68 -31.06 -12.26
N LEU A 236 -3.93 -29.96 -12.03
CA LEU A 236 -4.21 -28.67 -12.66
C LEU A 236 -3.84 -28.68 -14.15
N SER A 237 -2.67 -29.24 -14.49
CA SER A 237 -2.15 -29.32 -15.84
C SER A 237 -3.08 -30.10 -16.77
N LYS A 238 -3.67 -31.21 -16.30
CA LYS A 238 -4.66 -31.98 -17.06
C LYS A 238 -5.88 -31.15 -17.52
N TYR A 239 -6.23 -30.09 -16.82
CA TYR A 239 -7.37 -29.22 -17.14
C TYR A 239 -6.93 -27.85 -17.66
N ASP A 240 -5.73 -27.74 -18.22
CA ASP A 240 -5.15 -26.48 -18.72
C ASP A 240 -5.21 -25.36 -17.67
N PHE A 241 -5.03 -25.72 -16.39
CA PHE A 241 -5.19 -24.83 -15.24
C PHE A 241 -6.54 -24.08 -15.25
N LYS A 242 -7.63 -24.79 -15.53
CA LYS A 242 -8.99 -24.26 -15.48
C LYS A 242 -9.87 -25.11 -14.58
N CYS A 243 -10.87 -24.45 -14.01
CA CYS A 243 -11.94 -25.11 -13.29
C CYS A 243 -12.72 -26.01 -14.24
N SER A 244 -12.92 -27.28 -13.87
CA SER A 244 -13.66 -28.27 -14.68
C SER A 244 -15.08 -27.82 -15.00
N ILE A 245 -15.69 -27.03 -14.11
CA ILE A 245 -17.07 -26.55 -14.24
C ILE A 245 -17.09 -25.18 -14.94
N SER A 246 -16.48 -24.16 -14.35
CA SER A 246 -16.62 -22.79 -14.88
C SER A 246 -15.74 -22.48 -16.11
N GLY A 247 -14.72 -23.29 -16.38
CA GLY A 247 -13.73 -23.05 -17.44
C GLY A 247 -12.76 -21.89 -17.18
N LYS A 248 -12.84 -21.24 -16.02
CA LYS A 248 -11.95 -20.13 -15.64
C LYS A 248 -10.74 -20.63 -14.84
N SER A 249 -9.66 -19.86 -14.87
CA SER A 249 -8.35 -20.21 -14.28
C SER A 249 -8.06 -19.54 -12.94
N GLU A 250 -8.92 -18.63 -12.48
CA GLU A 250 -8.79 -17.95 -11.18
C GLU A 250 -9.24 -18.84 -10.02
N ASP A 251 -8.74 -18.57 -8.80
CA ASP A 251 -9.26 -19.18 -7.55
C ASP A 251 -9.40 -20.71 -7.51
N LEU A 252 -8.45 -21.44 -8.12
CA LEU A 252 -8.54 -22.90 -8.24
C LEU A 252 -8.20 -23.65 -6.95
N HIS A 253 -8.92 -24.74 -6.71
CA HIS A 253 -8.73 -25.69 -5.63
C HIS A 253 -8.89 -27.09 -6.20
N VAL A 254 -7.92 -27.99 -5.97
CA VAL A 254 -7.99 -29.37 -6.47
C VAL A 254 -8.86 -30.21 -5.53
N HIS A 255 -10.01 -30.63 -6.04
CA HIS A 255 -10.96 -31.51 -5.36
C HIS A 255 -10.52 -32.98 -5.42
N HIS A 256 -10.65 -33.69 -4.31
CA HIS A 256 -10.44 -35.13 -4.25
C HIS A 256 -11.76 -35.86 -4.52
N ALA A 257 -11.91 -36.43 -5.72
CA ALA A 257 -13.20 -36.96 -6.20
C ALA A 257 -13.59 -38.33 -5.60
N ILE A 258 -12.61 -39.18 -5.27
CA ILE A 258 -12.85 -40.56 -4.79
C ILE A 258 -12.59 -40.69 -3.29
N ILE A 259 -11.41 -40.23 -2.85
CA ILE A 259 -10.96 -40.40 -1.46
C ILE A 259 -10.29 -39.13 -0.97
N ASN A 260 -10.74 -38.61 0.17
CA ASN A 260 -10.18 -37.38 0.71
C ASN A 260 -8.76 -37.60 1.27
N PHE A 261 -7.97 -36.53 1.27
CA PHE A 261 -6.61 -36.51 1.82
C PHE A 261 -6.53 -37.12 3.23
N SER A 262 -7.44 -36.75 4.12
CA SER A 262 -7.39 -37.18 5.53
C SER A 262 -7.53 -38.69 5.66
N THR A 263 -8.34 -39.34 4.82
CA THR A 263 -8.48 -40.80 4.80
C THR A 263 -7.18 -41.45 4.32
N LEU A 264 -6.58 -40.98 3.22
CA LEU A 264 -5.31 -41.51 2.72
C LEU A 264 -4.17 -41.32 3.74
N ALA A 265 -4.01 -40.11 4.24
CA ALA A 265 -2.97 -39.79 5.22
C ALA A 265 -3.12 -40.62 6.50
N LYS A 266 -4.35 -40.84 7.00
CA LYS A 266 -4.59 -41.72 8.16
C LYS A 266 -4.18 -43.16 7.89
N ARG A 267 -4.46 -43.70 6.70
CA ARG A 267 -4.05 -45.09 6.35
C ARG A 267 -2.54 -45.24 6.40
N ILE A 268 -1.80 -44.28 5.82
CA ILE A 268 -0.33 -44.26 5.87
C ILE A 268 0.16 -44.14 7.32
N ILE A 269 -0.34 -43.16 8.08
CA ILE A 269 0.07 -42.94 9.48
C ILE A 269 -0.18 -44.19 10.34
N SER A 270 -1.35 -44.81 10.21
CA SER A 270 -1.71 -46.02 10.97
C SER A 270 -0.91 -47.25 10.54
N LYS A 271 -0.52 -47.38 9.26
CA LYS A 271 0.34 -48.47 8.77
C LYS A 271 1.69 -48.53 9.51
N TYR A 272 2.22 -47.37 9.89
CA TYR A 272 3.48 -47.26 10.64
C TYR A 272 3.27 -47.11 12.16
N ASN A 273 2.06 -47.36 12.67
CA ASN A 273 1.71 -47.26 14.09
C ASN A 273 1.97 -45.88 14.72
N LEU A 274 1.82 -44.80 13.95
CA LEU A 274 2.04 -43.43 14.41
C LEU A 274 0.73 -42.71 14.76
N SER A 275 0.83 -41.63 15.54
CA SER A 275 -0.29 -40.73 15.84
C SER A 275 -0.49 -39.68 14.74
N TRP A 276 -1.73 -39.24 14.53
CA TRP A 276 -2.04 -38.13 13.59
C TRP A 276 -1.24 -36.86 13.88
N LYS A 277 -0.94 -36.60 15.16
CA LYS A 277 -0.17 -35.45 15.62
C LYS A 277 1.27 -35.80 16.03
N GLU A 278 1.77 -36.96 15.61
CA GLU A 278 3.16 -37.33 15.90
C GLU A 278 4.11 -36.26 15.40
N SER A 279 5.09 -35.91 16.23
CA SER A 279 6.09 -34.89 15.90
C SER A 279 7.01 -35.44 14.82
N ILE A 280 7.24 -34.71 13.73
CA ILE A 280 8.15 -35.18 12.67
C ILE A 280 9.59 -35.35 13.17
N GLY A 281 9.98 -34.68 14.25
CA GLY A 281 11.29 -34.88 14.88
C GLY A 281 11.49 -36.23 15.53
N ASN A 282 10.40 -36.95 15.85
CA ASN A 282 10.45 -38.28 16.43
C ASN A 282 10.55 -39.40 15.38
N ILE A 283 10.54 -39.04 14.10
CA ILE A 283 10.45 -39.97 12.97
C ILE A 283 11.75 -39.90 12.18
N ASP A 284 12.30 -41.06 11.82
CA ASP A 284 13.46 -41.12 10.95
C ASP A 284 13.19 -40.40 9.60
N SER A 285 14.19 -39.65 9.12
CA SER A 285 14.05 -38.79 7.95
C SER A 285 13.82 -39.56 6.64
N LEU A 286 14.39 -40.78 6.50
CA LEU A 286 14.17 -41.63 5.33
C LEU A 286 12.76 -42.21 5.39
N LEU A 287 12.35 -42.72 6.56
CA LEU A 287 10.99 -43.19 6.77
C LEU A 287 9.94 -42.11 6.47
N LEU A 288 10.15 -40.88 6.95
CA LEU A 288 9.24 -39.77 6.71
C LEU A 288 9.11 -39.46 5.21
N LYS A 289 10.22 -39.52 4.46
CA LYS A 289 10.23 -39.36 3.00
C LYS A 289 9.49 -40.50 2.31
N ASP A 290 9.71 -41.74 2.72
CA ASP A 290 9.05 -42.92 2.16
C ASP A 290 7.54 -42.87 2.39
N MET A 291 7.09 -42.44 3.58
CA MET A 291 5.68 -42.19 3.86
C MET A 291 5.06 -41.13 2.93
N GLY A 292 5.81 -40.07 2.63
CA GLY A 292 5.40 -39.03 1.68
C GLY A 292 5.25 -39.55 0.25
N ASN A 293 6.22 -40.37 -0.20
CA ASN A 293 6.19 -41.01 -1.52
C ASN A 293 5.03 -42.02 -1.64
N GLU A 294 4.82 -42.85 -0.61
CA GLU A 294 3.72 -43.81 -0.58
C GLU A 294 2.36 -43.10 -0.64
N LEU A 295 2.21 -42.00 0.11
CA LEU A 295 1.00 -41.19 0.05
C LEU A 295 0.78 -40.61 -1.36
N LEU A 296 1.83 -40.11 -2.00
CA LEU A 296 1.77 -39.56 -3.35
C LEU A 296 1.36 -40.63 -4.38
N GLU A 297 1.95 -41.82 -4.30
CA GLU A 297 1.57 -42.97 -5.14
C GLU A 297 0.09 -43.34 -4.97
N ASP A 298 -0.39 -43.38 -3.72
CA ASP A 298 -1.79 -43.64 -3.44
C ASP A 298 -2.70 -42.58 -4.06
N HIS A 299 -2.34 -41.29 -4.03
CA HIS A 299 -3.12 -40.26 -4.73
C HIS A 299 -3.22 -40.55 -6.24
N TYR A 300 -2.13 -40.96 -6.89
CA TYR A 300 -2.18 -41.33 -8.31
C TYR A 300 -3.02 -42.58 -8.58
N ARG A 301 -3.02 -43.57 -7.69
CA ARG A 301 -3.86 -44.78 -7.82
C ARG A 301 -5.35 -44.47 -7.81
N TYR A 302 -5.77 -43.46 -7.06
CA TYR A 302 -7.15 -42.97 -7.04
C TYR A 302 -7.45 -41.91 -8.12
N GLY A 303 -6.50 -41.63 -9.01
CA GLY A 303 -6.64 -40.69 -10.11
C GLY A 303 -6.33 -39.24 -9.74
N LEU A 304 -6.23 -38.41 -10.77
CA LEU A 304 -6.01 -36.97 -10.60
C LEU A 304 -7.24 -36.28 -10.03
N GLY A 305 -7.00 -35.21 -9.27
CA GLY A 305 -8.05 -34.38 -8.71
C GLY A 305 -8.73 -33.51 -9.76
N ILE A 306 -9.84 -32.90 -9.35
CA ILE A 306 -10.67 -32.07 -10.23
C ILE A 306 -10.53 -30.61 -9.79
N PRO A 307 -9.93 -29.73 -10.61
CA PRO A 307 -9.83 -28.32 -10.27
C PRO A 307 -11.21 -27.65 -10.24
N LEU A 308 -11.51 -26.97 -9.14
CA LEU A 308 -12.77 -26.25 -8.93
C LEU A 308 -12.46 -24.87 -8.34
N HIS A 309 -13.30 -23.87 -8.63
CA HIS A 309 -13.28 -22.65 -7.82
C HIS A 309 -13.60 -22.97 -6.36
N GLN A 310 -13.02 -22.20 -5.43
CA GLN A 310 -13.25 -22.42 -4.00
C GLN A 310 -14.74 -22.41 -3.65
N LYS A 311 -15.52 -21.50 -4.26
CA LYS A 311 -16.98 -21.43 -4.10
C LYS A 311 -17.68 -22.71 -4.54
N ILE A 312 -17.34 -23.23 -5.72
CA ILE A 312 -17.93 -24.44 -6.31
C ILE A 312 -17.58 -25.67 -5.47
N HIS A 313 -16.31 -25.78 -5.08
CA HIS A 313 -15.81 -26.82 -4.19
C HIS A 313 -16.57 -26.85 -2.85
N ASN A 314 -16.82 -25.67 -2.28
CA ASN A 314 -17.58 -25.55 -1.04
C ASN A 314 -19.06 -25.91 -1.24
N GLU A 315 -19.69 -25.50 -2.34
CA GLU A 315 -21.09 -25.84 -2.66
C GLU A 315 -21.29 -27.35 -2.82
N PHE A 316 -20.34 -28.04 -3.46
CA PHE A 316 -20.33 -29.50 -3.52
C PHE A 316 -20.35 -30.13 -2.12
N HIS A 317 -19.44 -29.70 -1.24
CA HIS A 317 -19.35 -30.22 0.12
C HIS A 317 -20.51 -29.79 1.03
N SER A 318 -21.18 -28.68 0.73
CA SER A 318 -22.42 -28.30 1.40
C SER A 318 -23.57 -29.24 1.06
N ARG A 319 -23.59 -29.83 -0.15
CA ARG A 319 -24.63 -30.76 -0.60
C ARG A 319 -24.37 -32.21 -0.18
N TYR A 320 -23.15 -32.70 -0.40
CA TYR A 320 -22.82 -34.13 -0.23
C TYR A 320 -21.99 -34.43 1.02
N GLY A 321 -21.52 -33.39 1.73
CA GLY A 321 -20.64 -33.54 2.88
C GLY A 321 -19.16 -33.63 2.51
N ARG A 322 -18.29 -33.76 3.52
CA ARG A 322 -16.82 -33.74 3.37
C ARG A 322 -16.18 -35.12 3.27
N THR A 323 -16.95 -36.19 3.46
CA THR A 323 -16.44 -37.56 3.61
C THR A 323 -17.28 -38.52 2.79
N ASN A 324 -16.66 -39.61 2.31
CA ASN A 324 -17.31 -40.66 1.54
C ASN A 324 -18.03 -40.16 0.27
N ASN A 325 -17.46 -39.15 -0.37
CA ASN A 325 -17.98 -38.64 -1.64
C ASN A 325 -17.66 -39.62 -2.78
N THR A 326 -18.53 -39.73 -3.77
CA THR A 326 -18.33 -40.59 -4.95
C THR A 326 -18.27 -39.79 -6.25
N ILE A 327 -17.74 -40.43 -7.30
CA ILE A 327 -17.69 -39.84 -8.65
C ILE A 327 -19.11 -39.56 -9.18
N GLU A 328 -20.07 -40.41 -8.86
CA GLU A 328 -21.46 -40.27 -9.29
C GLU A 328 -22.10 -39.01 -8.68
N GLN A 329 -21.84 -38.75 -7.39
CA GLN A 329 -22.27 -37.51 -6.73
C GLN A 329 -21.64 -36.28 -7.38
N PHE A 330 -20.36 -36.37 -7.78
CA PHE A 330 -19.70 -35.28 -8.48
C PHE A 330 -20.31 -35.04 -9.86
N LYS A 331 -20.59 -36.09 -10.64
CA LYS A 331 -21.25 -35.98 -11.95
C LYS A 331 -22.65 -35.37 -11.83
N GLU A 332 -23.44 -35.82 -10.86
CA GLU A 332 -24.77 -35.24 -10.58
C GLU A 332 -24.65 -33.75 -10.20
N PHE A 333 -23.66 -33.40 -9.37
CA PHE A 333 -23.38 -32.02 -9.01
C PHE A 333 -23.03 -31.17 -10.23
N GLU A 334 -22.14 -31.65 -11.08
CA GLU A 334 -21.69 -30.97 -12.30
C GLU A 334 -22.88 -30.69 -13.23
N GLU A 335 -23.70 -31.70 -13.53
CA GLU A 335 -24.91 -31.55 -14.36
C GLU A 335 -25.87 -30.50 -13.79
N THR A 336 -26.17 -30.59 -12.49
CA THR A 336 -27.10 -29.66 -11.84
C THR A 336 -26.55 -28.24 -11.74
N TYR A 337 -25.24 -28.08 -11.57
CA TYR A 337 -24.58 -26.78 -11.55
C TYR A 337 -24.64 -26.09 -12.92
N MET A 338 -24.38 -26.83 -14.00
CA MET A 338 -24.44 -26.31 -15.37
C MET A 338 -25.83 -25.81 -15.74
N VAL A 339 -26.88 -26.57 -15.38
CA VAL A 339 -28.27 -26.16 -15.61
C VAL A 339 -28.60 -24.87 -14.87
N LYS A 340 -28.14 -24.73 -13.62
CA LYS A 340 -28.34 -23.51 -12.80
C LYS A 340 -27.61 -22.31 -13.38
N GLU A 341 -26.36 -22.47 -13.82
CA GLU A 341 -25.59 -21.39 -14.45
C GLU A 341 -26.19 -20.93 -15.77
N ASN A 342 -26.70 -21.85 -16.60
CA ASN A 342 -27.35 -21.49 -17.86
C ASN A 342 -28.66 -20.71 -17.63
N LYS A 343 -29.46 -21.11 -16.64
CA LYS A 343 -30.68 -20.37 -16.25
C LYS A 343 -30.42 -18.97 -15.68
N ASN A 344 -29.22 -18.71 -15.15
CA ASN A 344 -28.85 -17.39 -14.64
C ASN A 344 -28.28 -16.45 -15.73
N LYS A 345 -28.04 -16.97 -16.93
CA LYS A 345 -27.53 -16.21 -18.10
C LYS A 345 -28.63 -15.79 -19.06
N GLU A 346 -29.82 -16.39 -18.94
CA GLU A 346 -31.09 -15.97 -19.55
C GLU A 346 -31.76 -14.90 -18.67
#